data_AF-A0A937IMP7-F1
#
_entry.id   AF-A0A937IMP7-F1
#
_cell.length_a   1.000
_cell.length_b   1.000
_cell.length_c   1.000
_cell.angle_alpha   90.00
_cell.angle_beta   90.00
_cell.angle_gamma   90.00
#
_symmetry.space_group_name_H-M   'P 1'
#
loop_
_entity.id
_entity.type
_entity.pdbx_description
1 polymer ?
#
loop_
_entity_poly.entity_id
_entity_poly.type
_entity_poly.pdbx_seq_one_letter_code
_entity_poly.pdbx_strand_id
1 'polypeptide(L)'
;MIRKKKIETTISELFQPYFFSVKDVSEQHRGHQSFKENVESHFEVIIVSQKFDNKSKILRHRMINECLQEDFQSDLHSVSIKAFTIDEYKNIN
;
A
#
# COMPACT_ATOMS: atom_id res chain seq x y z
N MET A 1 -0.13 -8.04 15.03
CA MET A 1 0.22 -7.43 13.73
C MET A 1 0.35 -8.50 12.64
N ILE A 2 -0.73 -9.18 12.28
CA ILE A 2 -0.70 -10.26 11.25
C ILE A 2 -0.90 -9.66 9.85
N ARG A 3 -1.73 -8.60 9.73
CA ARG A 3 -2.09 -7.96 8.46
C ARG A 3 -0.92 -7.22 7.81
N LYS A 4 -0.27 -6.30 8.53
CA LYS A 4 0.92 -5.59 8.03
C LYS A 4 1.97 -6.56 7.47
N LYS A 5 2.30 -7.60 8.23
CA LYS A 5 3.31 -8.58 7.81
C LYS A 5 2.90 -9.34 6.55
N LYS A 6 1.61 -9.68 6.41
CA LYS A 6 1.07 -10.32 5.21
C LYS A 6 1.20 -9.41 3.98
N ILE A 7 0.84 -8.13 4.13
CA ILE A 7 1.02 -7.10 3.09
C ILE A 7 2.48 -6.99 2.68
N GLU A 8 3.40 -6.91 3.64
CA GLU A 8 4.84 -6.81 3.38
C GLU A 8 5.35 -8.04 2.60
N THR A 9 4.93 -9.25 2.98
CA THR A 9 5.29 -10.48 2.25
C THR A 9 4.73 -10.48 0.84
N THR A 10 3.42 -10.24 0.66
CA THR A 10 2.77 -10.21 -0.66
C THR A 10 3.44 -9.19 -1.58
N ILE A 11 3.75 -8.00 -1.07
CA ILE A 11 4.45 -6.96 -1.84
C ILE A 11 5.86 -7.41 -2.22
N SER A 12 6.61 -7.98 -1.28
CA SER A 12 7.96 -8.44 -1.51
C SER A 12 8.02 -9.55 -2.57
N GLU A 13 7.11 -10.52 -2.51
CA GLU A 13 7.07 -11.65 -3.44
C GLU A 13 6.58 -11.24 -4.83
N LEU A 14 5.50 -10.45 -4.93
CA LEU A 14 4.88 -10.10 -6.21
C LEU A 14 5.60 -8.98 -6.94
N PHE A 15 6.10 -7.97 -6.23
CA PHE A 15 6.65 -6.77 -6.86
C PHE A 15 8.17 -6.68 -6.85
N GLN A 16 8.85 -7.52 -6.05
CA GLN A 16 10.31 -7.47 -5.83
C GLN A 16 10.82 -6.02 -5.78
N PRO A 17 10.26 -5.20 -4.90
CA PRO A 17 10.53 -3.78 -4.89
C PRO A 17 11.98 -3.51 -4.47
N TYR A 18 12.56 -2.47 -5.05
CA TYR A 18 13.81 -1.90 -4.57
C TYR A 18 13.65 -1.32 -3.16
N PHE A 19 12.49 -0.71 -2.91
CA PHE A 19 12.12 -0.17 -1.60
C PHE A 19 10.62 -0.30 -1.39
N PHE A 20 10.20 -0.66 -0.18
CA PHE A 20 8.79 -0.61 0.20
C PHE A 20 8.64 -0.14 1.65
N SER A 21 7.50 0.46 1.96
CA SER A 21 7.15 0.87 3.32
C SER A 21 5.65 0.70 3.53
N VAL A 22 5.29 0.00 4.60
CA VAL A 22 3.89 -0.22 5.02
C VAL A 22 3.70 0.41 6.40
N LYS A 23 2.85 1.43 6.46
CA LYS A 23 2.53 2.17 7.68
C LYS A 23 1.03 2.11 7.95
N ASP A 24 0.65 1.70 9.16
CA ASP A 24 -0.71 1.90 9.63
C ASP A 24 -0.87 3.39 10.01
N VAL A 25 -1.83 4.05 9.38
CA VAL A 25 -2.21 5.44 9.68
C VAL A 25 -3.64 5.54 10.20
N SER A 26 -4.19 4.40 10.64
CA SER A 26 -5.55 4.29 11.18
C SER A 26 -5.74 5.24 12.38
N GLU A 27 -4.70 5.42 13.20
CA GLU A 27 -4.72 6.33 14.35
C GLU A 27 -4.70 7.83 13.98
N GLN A 28 -4.22 8.21 12.79
CA GLN A 28 -4.18 9.63 12.38
C GLN A 28 -5.56 10.18 12.02
N HIS A 29 -6.57 9.32 11.86
CA HIS A 29 -7.97 9.71 11.60
C HIS A 29 -8.86 9.61 12.84
N ARG A 30 -8.26 9.55 14.05
CA ARG A 30 -8.95 9.59 15.34
C ARG A 30 -9.72 10.92 15.46
N GLY A 31 -11.02 10.92 15.10
CA GLY A 31 -11.89 12.10 15.17
C GLY A 31 -12.91 12.30 14.04
N HIS A 32 -12.88 11.50 12.96
CA HIS A 32 -13.95 11.53 11.94
C HIS A 32 -15.17 10.69 12.36
N GLN A 33 -16.37 11.12 11.96
CA GLN A 33 -17.68 10.58 12.38
C GLN A 33 -17.93 9.08 12.07
N SER A 34 -17.02 8.43 11.33
CA SER A 34 -17.01 6.98 11.04
C SER A 34 -15.82 6.23 11.68
N PHE A 35 -15.13 6.83 12.65
CA PHE A 35 -14.03 6.20 13.38
C PHE A 35 -14.57 5.19 14.39
N LYS A 36 -14.24 3.91 14.20
CA LYS A 36 -14.37 2.89 15.24
C LYS A 36 -13.00 2.69 15.88
N GLU A 37 -12.93 2.84 17.20
CA GLU A 37 -11.74 2.50 17.98
C GLU A 37 -11.31 1.05 17.69
N ASN A 38 -10.01 0.80 17.56
CA ASN A 38 -9.41 -0.52 17.30
C ASN A 38 -9.64 -1.14 15.91
N VAL A 39 -10.04 -0.37 14.89
CA VAL A 39 -10.13 -0.89 13.51
C VAL A 39 -8.96 -0.38 12.67
N GLU A 40 -8.10 -1.31 12.24
CA GLU A 40 -7.08 -1.12 11.19
C GLU A 40 -7.76 -0.72 9.87
N SER A 41 -8.09 0.56 9.72
CA SER A 41 -8.96 1.06 8.65
C SER A 41 -8.21 1.74 7.50
N HIS A 42 -7.02 2.31 7.80
CA HIS A 42 -6.23 3.08 6.85
C HIS A 42 -4.76 2.67 6.87
N PHE A 43 -4.28 2.19 5.73
CA PHE A 43 -2.88 1.86 5.53
C PHE A 43 -2.27 2.78 4.47
N GLU A 44 -1.04 3.23 4.70
CA GLU A 44 -0.21 3.85 3.69
C GLU A 44 0.86 2.87 3.24
N VAL A 45 0.89 2.59 1.93
CA VAL A 45 1.81 1.67 1.30
C VAL A 45 2.59 2.41 0.22
N ILE A 46 3.90 2.45 0.38
CA ILE A 46 4.84 3.00 -0.60
C ILE A 46 5.60 1.84 -1.22
N ILE A 47 5.63 1.76 -2.54
CA ILE A 47 6.33 0.70 -3.28
C ILE A 47 7.15 1.34 -4.39
N VAL A 48 8.44 1.04 -4.42
CA VAL A 48 9.38 1.44 -5.45
C VAL A 48 9.85 0.18 -6.17
N SER A 49 9.45 0.02 -7.43
CA SER A 49 9.81 -1.16 -8.23
C SER A 49 9.97 -0.82 -9.70
N GLN A 50 10.86 -1.54 -10.39
CA GLN A 50 10.96 -1.44 -11.86
C GLN A 50 9.73 -2.01 -12.57
N LYS A 51 8.90 -2.84 -11.91
CA LYS A 51 7.66 -3.35 -12.51
C LYS A 51 6.64 -2.25 -12.84
N PHE A 52 6.81 -1.08 -12.25
CA PHE A 52 5.97 0.10 -12.51
C PHE A 52 6.48 0.94 -13.69
N ASP A 53 7.63 0.58 -14.25
CA ASP A 53 8.17 1.21 -15.44
C ASP A 53 7.21 0.99 -16.62
N ASN A 54 7.02 2.02 -17.45
CA ASN A 54 6.02 2.02 -18.54
C ASN A 54 4.55 1.75 -18.10
N LYS A 55 4.22 1.80 -16.80
CA LYS A 55 2.84 1.70 -16.31
C LYS A 55 2.31 3.06 -15.87
N SER A 56 1.11 3.43 -16.31
CA SER A 56 0.42 4.61 -15.80
C SER A 56 0.09 4.47 -14.31
N LYS A 57 0.00 5.59 -13.60
CA LYS A 57 -0.35 5.64 -12.16
C LYS A 57 -1.58 4.78 -11.82
N ILE A 58 -2.63 4.86 -12.63
CA ILE A 58 -3.87 4.08 -12.45
C ILE A 58 -3.60 2.57 -12.55
N LEU A 59 -2.82 2.13 -13.53
CA LEU A 59 -2.45 0.72 -13.71
C LEU A 59 -1.64 0.21 -12.51
N ARG A 60 -0.68 1.00 -12.02
CA ARG A 60 0.11 0.65 -10.83
C ARG A 60 -0.80 0.47 -9.60
N HIS A 61 -1.70 1.43 -9.37
CA HIS A 61 -2.66 1.36 -8.27
C HIS A 61 -3.58 0.14 -8.40
N ARG A 62 -4.04 -0.15 -9.62
CA ARG A 62 -4.90 -1.31 -9.89
C ARG A 62 -4.17 -2.63 -9.61
N MET A 63 -2.93 -2.79 -10.07
CA MET A 63 -2.11 -3.99 -9.79
C MET A 63 -1.93 -4.20 -8.30
N ILE A 64 -1.62 -3.14 -7.55
CA ILE A 64 -1.42 -3.23 -6.10
C ILE A 64 -2.74 -3.52 -5.40
N ASN A 65 -3.82 -2.83 -5.79
CA ASN A 65 -5.16 -3.11 -5.26
C ASN A 65 -5.58 -4.55 -5.54
N GLU A 66 -5.36 -5.11 -6.72
CA GLU A 66 -5.70 -6.50 -7.03
C GLU A 66 -4.91 -7.48 -6.17
N CYS A 67 -3.61 -7.25 -5.97
CA CYS A 67 -2.79 -8.10 -5.09
C CYS A 67 -3.24 -8.02 -3.63
N LEU A 68 -3.60 -6.83 -3.18
CA LEU A 68 -4.07 -6.61 -1.83
C LEU A 68 -5.54 -7.04 -1.67
N GLN A 69 -6.35 -7.06 -2.73
CA GLN A 69 -7.78 -7.34 -2.63
C GLN A 69 -8.07 -8.73 -2.04
N GLU A 70 -7.28 -9.75 -2.40
CA GLU A 70 -7.38 -11.09 -1.82
C GLU A 70 -7.10 -11.11 -0.32
N ASP A 71 -6.17 -10.27 0.13
CA ASP A 71 -5.83 -10.11 1.55
C ASP A 71 -6.80 -9.17 2.31
N PHE A 72 -7.55 -8.33 1.59
CA PHE A 72 -8.26 -7.15 2.12
C PHE A 72 -9.79 -7.26 2.07
N GLN A 73 -10.34 -8.36 1.52
CA GLN A 73 -11.79 -8.61 1.39
C GLN A 73 -12.58 -8.47 2.71
N SER A 74 -11.93 -8.48 3.87
CA SER A 74 -12.63 -8.70 5.14
C SER A 74 -12.94 -7.47 5.99
N ASP A 75 -12.36 -6.27 5.83
CA ASP A 75 -12.75 -5.10 6.66
C ASP A 75 -12.05 -3.74 6.34
N LEU A 76 -11.29 -3.64 5.23
CA LEU A 76 -10.41 -2.49 5.04
C LEU A 76 -11.12 -1.38 4.25
N HIS A 77 -11.30 -0.22 4.89
CA HIS A 77 -12.06 0.89 4.32
C HIS A 77 -11.28 1.65 3.23
N SER A 78 -9.95 1.84 3.37
CA SER A 78 -9.12 2.52 2.36
C SER A 78 -7.62 2.27 2.53
N VAL A 79 -6.90 2.08 1.42
CA VAL A 79 -5.43 2.02 1.38
C VAL A 79 -4.88 3.14 0.50
N SER A 80 -3.94 3.91 1.03
CA SER A 80 -3.20 4.93 0.29
C SER A 80 -1.99 4.28 -0.36
N ILE A 81 -2.01 4.21 -1.69
CA ILE A 81 -0.96 3.56 -2.48
C ILE A 81 -0.09 4.64 -3.15
N LYS A 82 1.22 4.54 -2.93
CA LYS A 82 2.23 5.36 -3.61
C LYS A 82 3.18 4.42 -4.35
N ALA A 83 3.04 4.35 -5.67
CA ALA A 83 3.81 3.45 -6.52
C ALA A 83 4.74 4.24 -7.46
N PHE A 84 6.05 4.10 -7.26
CA PHE A 84 7.09 4.84 -7.99
C PHE A 84 8.02 3.89 -8.73
N THR A 85 8.55 4.31 -9.87
CA THR A 85 9.71 3.63 -10.45
C THR A 85 10.97 3.96 -9.65
N ILE A 86 12.03 3.17 -9.84
CA ILE A 86 13.34 3.49 -9.26
C ILE A 86 13.82 4.86 -9.75
N ASP A 87 13.57 5.19 -11.02
CA ASP A 87 13.97 6.47 -11.61
C ASP A 87 13.21 7.65 -10.99
N GLU A 88 11.88 7.53 -10.84
CA GLU A 88 11.06 8.54 -10.16
C GLU A 88 11.52 8.72 -8.71
N TYR A 89 11.78 7.62 -7.99
CA TYR A 89 12.23 7.70 -6.60
C TYR A 89 13.62 8.34 -6.45
N LYS A 90 14.54 8.08 -7.40
CA LYS A 90 15.86 8.72 -7.46
C LYS A 90 15.80 10.19 -7.85
N ASN A 91 14.78 10.63 -8.58
CA ASN A 91 14.61 12.04 -8.95
C ASN A 91 13.93 12.87 -7.85
N ILE A 92 13.22 12.23 -6.91
CA ILE A 92 12.51 12.89 -5.82
C ILE A 92 13.39 13.03 -4.55
N ASN A 93 14.52 12.33 -4.48
CA ASN A 93 15.40 12.21 -3.30
C ASN A 93 16.81 12.69 -3.63
#